data_AF-B0NBM0-F1
#
_entry.id   AF-B0NBM0-F1
#
_cell.length_a   1.000
_cell.length_b   1.000
_cell.length_c   1.000
_cell.angle_alpha   90.00
_cell.angle_beta   90.00
_cell.angle_gamma   90.00
#
_symmetry.space_group_name_H-M   'P 1'
#
loop_
_entity.id
_entity.type
_entity.pdbx_description
1 polymer ?
#
loop_
_entity_poly.entity_id
_entity_poly.type
_entity_poly.pdbx_seq_one_letter_code
_entity_poly.pdbx_strand_id
1 'polypeptide(L)'
;MDDRLPYYMAYPMPLLYDDDRIARRDLDYMKSLYPAAAKRLIPYIEEECDRLEYEGSMMYDEYPDQLQLRLMCRRIYDQVAQEEENPGEWLKDLIQVMAYQELCNRRSEYRNFKRKFY
;
A
#
# COMPACT_ATOMS: atom_id res chain seq x y z
N MET A 1 48.90 6.91 -21.17
CA MET A 1 48.07 5.72 -21.40
C MET A 1 46.64 6.20 -21.29
N ASP A 2 45.87 6.07 -22.35
CA ASP A 2 44.49 6.57 -22.42
C ASP A 2 43.65 5.69 -21.47
N ASP A 3 43.31 6.19 -20.29
CA ASP A 3 42.45 5.51 -19.31
C ASP A 3 40.99 5.53 -19.80
N ARG A 4 40.74 4.85 -20.92
CA ARG A 4 39.40 4.65 -21.46
C ARG A 4 38.69 3.65 -20.57
N LEU A 5 37.87 4.17 -19.68
CA LEU A 5 36.94 3.38 -18.89
C LEU A 5 36.13 2.47 -19.84
N PRO A 6 35.95 1.18 -19.48
CA PRO A 6 35.14 0.28 -20.29
C PRO A 6 33.73 0.85 -20.49
N TYR A 7 33.14 0.61 -21.66
CA TYR A 7 31.83 1.14 -22.04
C TYR A 7 30.74 0.92 -20.98
N TYR A 8 30.80 -0.22 -20.28
CA TYR A 8 29.88 -0.61 -19.21
C TYR A 8 30.10 0.11 -17.86
N MET A 9 31.22 0.82 -17.67
CA MET A 9 31.49 1.67 -16.50
C MET A 9 31.24 3.16 -16.77
N ALA A 10 31.32 3.59 -18.04
CA ALA A 10 31.04 4.97 -18.44
C ALA A 10 29.54 5.32 -18.35
N TYR A 11 28.69 4.33 -18.57
CA TYR A 11 27.26 4.39 -18.32
C TYR A 11 26.95 3.40 -17.19
N PRO A 12 27.08 3.79 -15.90
CA PRO A 12 26.46 2.99 -14.86
C PRO A 12 25.01 2.82 -15.29
N MET A 13 24.52 1.59 -15.38
CA MET A 13 23.17 1.25 -15.82
C MET A 13 22.23 1.36 -14.61
N PRO A 14 21.67 2.52 -14.25
CA PRO A 14 21.02 2.73 -12.97
C PRO A 14 19.50 2.53 -13.09
N LEU A 15 18.98 2.27 -14.31
CA LEU A 15 17.57 2.50 -14.61
C LEU A 15 16.73 1.25 -14.89
N LEU A 16 17.32 0.05 -14.99
CA LEU A 16 16.56 -1.14 -15.43
C LEU A 16 15.99 -1.98 -14.27
N TYR A 17 16.38 -1.68 -13.02
CA TYR A 17 15.95 -2.42 -11.83
C TYR A 17 15.42 -1.52 -10.70
N ASP A 18 15.46 -0.19 -10.84
CA ASP A 18 15.04 0.74 -9.79
C ASP A 18 13.55 1.13 -9.85
N ASP A 19 12.79 0.66 -10.85
CA ASP A 19 11.38 1.02 -11.04
C ASP A 19 10.53 0.76 -9.78
N ASP A 20 10.73 -0.37 -9.09
CA ASP A 20 9.98 -0.71 -7.88
C ASP A 20 10.36 0.22 -6.69
N ARG A 21 11.63 0.65 -6.63
CA ARG A 21 12.11 1.57 -5.58
C ARG A 21 11.59 2.98 -5.81
N ILE A 22 11.55 3.41 -7.08
CA ILE A 22 10.97 4.69 -7.49
C ILE A 22 9.47 4.69 -7.17
N ALA A 23 8.75 3.63 -7.53
CA ALA A 23 7.31 3.51 -7.25
C ALA A 23 7.00 3.59 -5.75
N ARG A 24 7.78 2.91 -4.89
CA ARG A 24 7.62 3.01 -3.44
C ARG A 24 7.85 4.42 -2.92
N ARG A 25 8.92 5.09 -3.37
CA ARG A 25 9.20 6.47 -2.99
C ARG A 25 8.09 7.43 -3.41
N ASP A 26 7.55 7.24 -4.61
CA ASP A 26 6.46 8.06 -5.13
C ASP A 26 5.17 7.81 -4.34
N LEU A 27 4.89 6.57 -3.92
CA LEU A 27 3.77 6.26 -3.03
C LEU A 27 3.91 6.93 -1.66
N ASP A 28 5.08 6.86 -1.03
CA ASP A 28 5.32 7.52 0.26
C ASP A 28 5.18 9.04 0.15
N TYR A 29 5.64 9.60 -0.97
CA TYR A 29 5.43 11.02 -1.27
C TYR A 29 3.93 11.34 -1.43
N MET A 30 3.15 10.54 -2.15
CA MET A 30 1.71 10.73 -2.28
C MET A 30 0.98 10.66 -0.92
N LYS A 31 1.35 9.71 -0.05
CA LYS A 31 0.81 9.61 1.33
C LYS A 31 1.10 10.87 2.15
N SER A 32 2.25 11.50 1.94
CA SER A 32 2.62 12.73 2.63
C SER A 32 1.73 13.94 2.29
N LEU A 33 1.15 13.94 1.09
CA LEU A 33 0.26 15.01 0.58
C LEU A 33 -1.18 14.85 1.06
N TYR A 34 -1.54 13.73 1.70
CA TYR A 34 -2.90 13.51 2.16
C TYR A 34 -3.33 14.51 3.24
N PRO A 35 -4.63 14.86 3.29
CA PRO A 35 -5.17 15.69 4.35
C PRO A 35 -4.86 15.13 5.74
N ALA A 36 -4.75 16.01 6.74
CA ALA A 36 -4.35 15.62 8.10
C ALA A 36 -5.23 14.51 8.69
N ALA A 37 -6.55 14.51 8.43
CA ALA A 37 -7.46 13.46 8.87
C ALA A 37 -7.12 12.09 8.27
N ALA A 38 -6.91 12.04 6.94
CA ALA A 38 -6.52 10.81 6.24
C ALA A 38 -5.14 10.32 6.72
N LYS A 39 -4.20 11.23 6.95
CA LYS A 39 -2.84 10.90 7.41
C LYS A 39 -2.83 10.19 8.76
N ARG A 40 -3.78 10.48 9.65
CA ARG A 40 -3.95 9.76 10.92
C ARG A 40 -4.42 8.33 10.72
N LEU A 41 -5.20 8.06 9.67
CA LEU A 41 -5.78 6.74 9.39
C LEU A 41 -4.78 5.78 8.74
N ILE A 42 -3.80 6.30 8.00
CA ILE A 42 -2.78 5.49 7.30
C ILE A 42 -2.19 4.39 8.19
N PRO A 43 -1.64 4.67 9.40
CA PRO A 43 -1.04 3.62 10.22
C PRO A 43 -2.04 2.52 10.63
N TYR A 44 -3.28 2.87 10.96
CA TYR A 44 -4.31 1.88 11.34
C TYR A 44 -4.71 0.99 10.17
N ILE A 45 -4.81 1.59 8.98
CA ILE A 45 -5.15 0.90 7.75
C ILE A 45 -4.01 -0.06 7.37
N GLU A 46 -2.77 0.42 7.37
CA GLU A 46 -1.59 -0.40 7.08
C GLU A 46 -1.44 -1.56 8.07
N GLU A 47 -1.69 -1.33 9.36
CA GLU A 47 -1.62 -2.38 10.39
C GLU A 47 -2.69 -3.47 10.19
N GLU A 48 -3.92 -3.10 9.81
CA GLU A 48 -4.99 -4.07 9.53
C GLU A 48 -4.74 -4.84 8.24
N CYS A 49 -4.17 -4.20 7.22
CA CYS A 49 -3.74 -4.89 6.00
C CYS A 49 -2.52 -5.78 6.24
N ASP A 50 -1.57 -5.38 7.09
CA ASP A 50 -0.42 -6.21 7.50
C ASP A 50 -0.86 -7.48 8.21
N ARG A 51 -1.89 -7.38 9.07
CA ARG A 51 -2.50 -8.55 9.71
C ARG A 51 -3.11 -9.54 8.71
N LEU A 52 -3.46 -9.08 7.50
CA LEU A 52 -4.00 -9.89 6.43
C LEU A 52 -2.92 -10.37 5.43
N GLU A 53 -1.64 -10.06 5.63
CA GLU A 53 -0.53 -10.56 4.81
C GLU A 53 -0.07 -11.97 5.19
N TYR A 54 -1.01 -12.90 5.28
CA TYR A 54 -0.71 -14.32 5.44
C TYR A 54 -1.11 -15.11 4.20
N GLU A 55 -0.46 -16.26 4.01
CA GLU A 55 -0.78 -17.17 2.91
C GLU A 55 -2.20 -17.72 3.06
N GLY A 56 -3.01 -17.62 2.00
CA GLY A 56 -4.42 -18.00 2.03
C GLY A 56 -5.34 -16.95 2.67
N SER A 57 -4.86 -15.73 2.86
CA SER A 57 -5.73 -14.60 3.23
C SER A 57 -6.71 -14.25 2.11
N MET A 58 -7.92 -13.85 2.49
CA MET A 58 -8.96 -13.32 1.59
C MET A 58 -8.43 -12.23 0.65
N MET A 59 -7.42 -11.49 1.10
CA MET A 59 -6.81 -10.41 0.34
C MET A 59 -6.31 -10.85 -1.05
N TYR A 60 -5.80 -12.07 -1.16
CA TYR A 60 -5.21 -12.60 -2.39
C TYR A 60 -6.16 -13.49 -3.21
N ASP A 61 -7.40 -13.65 -2.77
CA ASP A 61 -8.43 -14.37 -3.52
C ASP A 61 -8.75 -13.65 -4.83
N GLU A 62 -9.24 -14.40 -5.83
CA GLU A 62 -9.71 -13.82 -7.09
C GLU A 62 -10.85 -12.82 -6.82
N TYR A 63 -11.79 -13.22 -5.95
CA TYR A 63 -12.96 -12.46 -5.56
C TYR A 63 -13.00 -12.33 -4.02
N PRO A 64 -12.58 -11.19 -3.44
CA PRO A 64 -12.67 -10.99 -2.00
C PRO A 64 -14.13 -10.90 -1.55
N ASP A 65 -14.46 -11.51 -0.42
CA ASP A 65 -15.79 -11.44 0.16
C ASP A 65 -16.11 -10.03 0.67
N GLN A 66 -17.29 -9.52 0.31
CA GLN A 66 -17.73 -8.18 0.69
C GLN A 66 -17.93 -8.04 2.20
N LEU A 67 -18.38 -9.10 2.87
CA LEU A 67 -18.61 -9.06 4.32
C LEU A 67 -17.28 -8.89 5.06
N GLN A 68 -16.28 -9.69 4.70
CA GLN A 68 -14.98 -9.65 5.37
C GLN A 68 -14.25 -8.32 5.11
N LEU A 69 -14.38 -7.73 3.92
CA LEU A 69 -13.92 -6.35 3.66
C LEU A 69 -14.61 -5.32 4.57
N ARG A 70 -15.94 -5.42 4.75
CA ARG A 70 -16.67 -4.52 5.65
C ARG A 70 -16.29 -4.72 7.12
N LEU A 71 -16.03 -5.95 7.54
CA LEU A 71 -15.59 -6.26 8.90
C LEU A 71 -14.19 -5.70 9.19
N MET A 72 -13.29 -5.74 8.21
CA MET A 72 -11.98 -5.10 8.29
C MET A 72 -12.11 -3.58 8.49
N CYS A 73 -12.89 -2.91 7.63
CA CYS A 73 -13.16 -1.47 7.76
C CYS A 73 -13.81 -1.11 9.10
N ARG A 74 -14.67 -2.00 9.63
CA ARG A 74 -15.29 -1.82 10.94
C ARG A 74 -14.29 -1.90 12.09
N ARG A 75 -13.31 -2.81 12.04
CA ARG A 75 -12.25 -2.90 13.06
C ARG A 75 -11.41 -1.61 13.12
N ILE A 76 -11.03 -1.09 11.95
CA ILE A 76 -10.32 0.20 11.84
C ILE A 76 -11.17 1.31 12.46
N TYR A 77 -12.46 1.36 12.11
CA TYR A 77 -13.36 2.35 12.67
C TYR A 77 -13.49 2.23 14.19
N ASP A 78 -13.63 1.01 14.73
CA ASP A 78 -13.75 0.76 16.16
C ASP A 78 -12.45 1.17 16.92
N GLN A 79 -11.27 1.01 16.31
CA GLN A 79 -9.99 1.48 16.86
C GLN A 79 -9.91 3.01 16.87
N VAL A 80 -10.21 3.66 15.75
CA VAL A 80 -10.14 5.13 15.63
C VAL A 80 -11.22 5.81 16.48
N ALA A 81 -12.41 5.22 16.59
CA ALA A 81 -13.51 5.72 17.41
C ALA A 81 -13.20 5.68 18.91
N GLN A 82 -12.23 4.88 19.37
CA GLN A 82 -11.76 4.94 20.76
C GLN A 82 -10.88 6.16 21.02
N GLU A 83 -10.20 6.66 19.99
CA GLU A 83 -9.31 7.82 20.09
C GLU A 83 -10.02 9.15 19.78
N GLU A 84 -11.01 9.15 18.89
CA GLU A 84 -11.76 10.35 18.51
C GLU A 84 -13.11 10.45 19.25
N GLU A 85 -13.35 11.61 19.88
CA GLU A 85 -14.51 11.88 20.73
C GLU A 85 -15.85 11.98 19.96
N ASN A 86 -15.81 12.14 18.63
CA ASN A 86 -17.03 12.25 17.81
C ASN A 86 -16.85 11.68 16.38
N PRO A 87 -16.89 10.34 16.21
CA PRO A 87 -16.70 9.71 14.91
C PRO A 87 -17.95 9.87 14.04
N GLY A 88 -17.91 10.79 13.08
CA GLY A 88 -19.00 10.98 12.11
C GLY A 88 -19.09 9.85 11.07
N GLU A 89 -20.22 9.74 10.37
CA GLU A 89 -20.40 8.74 9.28
C GLU A 89 -19.36 8.89 8.15
N TRP A 90 -18.91 10.12 7.89
CA TRP A 90 -17.88 10.44 6.89
C TRP A 90 -16.56 9.70 7.14
N LEU A 91 -16.24 9.38 8.40
CA LEU A 91 -15.01 8.68 8.76
C LEU A 91 -15.03 7.25 8.24
N LYS A 92 -16.19 6.59 8.32
CA LYS A 92 -16.37 5.22 7.84
C LYS A 92 -16.20 5.14 6.32
N ASP A 93 -16.77 6.11 5.59
CA ASP A 93 -16.62 6.20 4.13
C ASP A 93 -15.16 6.45 3.74
N LEU A 94 -14.48 7.35 4.46
CA LEU A 94 -13.06 7.63 4.24
C LEU A 94 -12.19 6.39 4.48
N ILE A 95 -12.38 5.70 5.61
CA ILE A 95 -11.69 4.44 5.94
C ILE A 95 -11.92 3.42 4.83
N GLN A 96 -13.17 3.26 4.38
CA GLN A 96 -13.50 2.30 3.34
C GLN A 96 -12.76 2.59 2.02
N VAL A 97 -12.75 3.84 1.57
CA VAL A 97 -12.03 4.24 0.35
C VAL A 97 -10.53 4.01 0.49
N MET A 98 -9.93 4.44 1.61
CA MET A 98 -8.49 4.32 1.83
C MET A 98 -8.04 2.87 1.98
N ALA A 99 -8.76 2.06 2.75
CA ALA A 99 -8.47 0.66 2.95
C ALA A 99 -8.56 -0.15 1.64
N TYR A 100 -9.57 0.15 0.80
CA TYR A 100 -9.69 -0.51 -0.50
C TYR A 100 -8.60 -0.08 -1.47
N GLN A 101 -8.18 1.18 -1.45
CA GLN A 101 -7.06 1.66 -2.25
C GLN A 101 -5.77 0.92 -1.89
N GLU A 102 -5.50 0.77 -0.59
CA GLU A 102 -4.31 0.06 -0.13
C GLU A 102 -4.32 -1.43 -0.53
N LEU A 103 -5.48 -2.08 -0.36
CA LEU A 103 -5.68 -3.48 -0.73
C LEU A 103 -5.47 -3.68 -2.24
N CYS A 104 -5.97 -2.76 -3.08
CA CYS A 104 -5.72 -2.75 -4.52
C CYS A 104 -4.24 -2.59 -4.87
N ASN A 105 -3.51 -1.71 -4.17
CA ASN A 105 -2.06 -1.55 -4.36
C ASN A 105 -1.31 -2.83 -4.02
N ARG A 106 -1.52 -3.41 -2.83
CA ARG A 106 -0.82 -4.64 -2.41
C ARG A 106 -1.15 -5.84 -3.30
N ARG A 107 -2.41 -5.97 -3.78
CA ARG A 107 -2.77 -7.00 -4.78
C ARG A 107 -2.08 -6.79 -6.12
N SER A 108 -1.86 -5.55 -6.52
CA SER A 108 -1.15 -5.23 -7.76
C SER A 108 0.34 -5.54 -7.64
N GLU A 109 0.95 -5.19 -6.51
CA GLU A 109 2.34 -5.54 -6.18
C GLU A 109 2.54 -7.06 -6.16
N TYR A 110 1.65 -7.79 -5.49
CA TYR A 110 1.71 -9.25 -5.43
C TYR A 110 1.62 -9.90 -6.83
N ARG A 111 0.73 -9.40 -7.70
CA ARG A 111 0.64 -9.87 -9.09
C ARG A 111 1.88 -9.53 -9.91
N ASN A 112 2.43 -8.33 -9.74
CA ASN A 112 3.65 -7.90 -10.41
C ASN A 112 4.85 -8.73 -9.96
N PHE A 113 4.97 -8.99 -8.66
CA PHE A 113 5.98 -9.87 -8.10
C PHE A 113 5.86 -11.27 -8.70
N LYS A 114 4.66 -11.86 -8.70
CA LYS A 114 4.45 -13.18 -9.33
C LYS A 114 4.89 -13.22 -10.79
N ARG A 115 4.54 -12.21 -11.60
CA ARG A 115 4.93 -12.13 -13.02
C ARG A 115 6.43 -11.97 -13.25
N LYS A 116 7.18 -11.39 -12.30
CA LYS A 116 8.62 -11.19 -12.43
C LYS A 116 9.42 -12.46 -12.11
N PHE A 117 8.93 -13.28 -11.18
CA PHE A 117 9.66 -14.43 -10.64
C PHE A 117 9.12 -15.80 -11.08
N TYR A 118 7.88 -15.87 -11.56
CA TYR A 118 7.23 -17.08 -12.11
C TYR A 118 6.81 -16.85 -13.56
#